data_AF-A0A7J2MND7-F1
#
_entry.id   AF-A0A7J2MND7-F1
#
_cell.length_a   1.000
_cell.length_b   1.000
_cell.length_c   1.000
_cell.angle_alpha   90.00
_cell.angle_beta   90.00
_cell.angle_gamma   90.00
#
_symmetry.space_group_name_H-M   'P 1'
#
loop_
_entity.id
_entity.type
_entity.pdbx_description
1 polymer ?
#
loop_
_entity_poly.entity_id
_entity_poly.type
_entity_poly.pdbx_seq_one_letter_code
_entity_poly.pdbx_strand_id
1 'polypeptide(L)'
;NIIYGNTYGIAVLAGCDGTKIVNNTLYSNSDKSIWVHDSQEILIQNNIVSKGKYGIYSQESSLEINYNDFWKNTKANIFGTDVGIGMYNIFQDPIFLNAEAENFKLNINSPCVDFGKLQDSPGTDFEGKKRPHGKGVDLGAYEVATVQITLVANTIDYDLADEFIEFLDMNNAIITTISAADFPEHQEDKIILVLGGPDAYDGIGYIVQDILDGNEIEWIRKEGNFTMFIKTNTWRDGQLIIVLAGSDRDLTKAACMENKEEAFTQMKEWL
;
A
#
# COMPACT_ATOMS: atom_id res chain seq x y z
N ASN A 1 -11.32 7.75 -11.92
CA ASN A 1 -11.46 9.21 -12.16
C ASN A 1 -11.57 9.96 -10.84
N ILE A 2 -11.32 11.28 -10.84
CA ILE A 2 -11.56 12.17 -9.70
C ILE A 2 -12.62 13.19 -10.11
N ILE A 3 -13.74 13.26 -9.38
CA ILE A 3 -14.92 14.04 -9.75
C ILE A 3 -15.44 14.78 -8.53
N TYR A 4 -15.25 16.10 -8.48
CA TYR A 4 -15.58 16.89 -7.29
C TYR A 4 -16.23 18.23 -7.60
N GLY A 5 -17.04 18.73 -6.67
CA GLY A 5 -17.65 20.07 -6.75
C GLY A 5 -18.74 20.24 -7.81
N ASN A 6 -19.23 19.16 -8.44
CA ASN A 6 -20.27 19.22 -9.46
C ASN A 6 -21.67 19.16 -8.84
N THR A 7 -22.72 19.48 -9.61
CA THR A 7 -24.09 19.15 -9.20
C THR A 7 -24.35 17.65 -9.29
N TYR A 8 -23.92 17.05 -10.40
CA TYR A 8 -23.96 15.62 -10.66
C TYR A 8 -22.55 15.14 -10.95
N GLY A 9 -22.12 14.03 -10.35
CA GLY A 9 -20.81 13.44 -10.64
C GLY A 9 -20.86 12.59 -11.91
N ILE A 10 -21.13 11.30 -11.76
CA ILE A 10 -21.31 10.35 -12.88
C ILE A 10 -22.80 10.16 -13.11
N ALA A 11 -23.25 10.30 -14.36
CA ALA A 11 -24.63 10.01 -14.77
C ALA A 11 -24.65 8.86 -15.78
N VAL A 12 -25.41 7.81 -15.46
CA VAL A 12 -25.75 6.69 -16.34
C VAL A 12 -27.24 6.82 -16.63
N LEU A 13 -27.57 7.07 -17.89
CA LEU A 13 -28.93 7.40 -18.33
C LEU A 13 -29.47 6.30 -19.25
N ALA A 14 -30.74 6.45 -19.64
CA ALA A 14 -31.54 5.44 -20.33
C ALA A 14 -30.76 4.60 -21.36
N GLY A 15 -30.75 3.28 -21.15
CA GLY A 15 -30.16 2.28 -22.05
C GLY A 15 -28.64 2.12 -21.96
N CYS A 16 -27.97 2.70 -20.96
CA CYS A 16 -26.52 2.53 -20.73
C CYS A 16 -26.20 1.25 -19.93
N ASP A 17 -26.73 0.12 -20.37
CA ASP A 17 -26.61 -1.17 -19.68
C ASP A 17 -25.16 -1.69 -19.63
N GLY A 18 -24.82 -2.46 -18.59
CA GLY A 18 -23.49 -3.06 -18.43
C GLY A 18 -22.37 -2.07 -18.08
N THR A 19 -22.72 -0.82 -17.74
CA THR A 19 -21.74 0.20 -17.35
C THR A 19 -21.03 -0.18 -16.05
N LYS A 20 -19.71 -0.03 -16.03
CA LYS A 20 -18.86 -0.25 -14.85
C LYS A 20 -18.32 1.09 -14.32
N ILE A 21 -18.63 1.40 -13.08
CA ILE A 21 -18.12 2.55 -12.35
C ILE A 21 -17.13 2.01 -11.31
N VAL A 22 -15.85 1.99 -11.67
CA VAL A 22 -14.81 1.33 -10.86
C VAL A 22 -13.64 2.27 -10.55
N ASN A 23 -13.15 2.25 -9.31
CA ASN A 23 -11.97 3.02 -8.85
C ASN A 23 -12.06 4.53 -9.15
N ASN A 24 -13.16 5.15 -8.72
CA ASN A 24 -13.36 6.59 -8.80
C ASN A 24 -13.40 7.23 -7.41
N THR A 25 -12.87 8.45 -7.31
CA THR A 25 -13.06 9.31 -6.15
C THR A 25 -14.07 10.40 -6.50
N LEU A 26 -15.22 10.39 -5.83
CA LEU A 26 -16.28 11.37 -5.97
C LEU A 26 -16.42 12.16 -4.66
N TYR A 27 -16.24 13.48 -4.71
CA TYR A 27 -16.14 14.30 -3.51
C TYR A 27 -16.96 15.60 -3.63
N SER A 28 -17.83 15.87 -2.66
CA SER A 28 -18.58 17.14 -2.57
C SER A 28 -19.42 17.46 -3.82
N ASN A 29 -20.04 16.44 -4.43
CA ASN A 29 -21.01 16.65 -5.50
C ASN A 29 -22.38 16.98 -4.90
N SER A 30 -22.93 18.15 -5.24
CA SER A 30 -23.96 18.83 -4.44
C SER A 30 -25.37 18.19 -4.50
N ASP A 31 -25.69 17.37 -5.50
CA ASP A 31 -26.93 16.58 -5.52
C ASP A 31 -26.69 15.06 -5.61
N LYS A 32 -26.25 14.53 -6.76
CA LYS A 32 -26.05 13.08 -6.94
C LYS A 32 -24.62 12.81 -7.36
N SER A 33 -23.84 12.14 -6.50
CA SER A 33 -22.45 11.80 -6.87
C SER A 33 -22.45 10.75 -7.99
N ILE A 34 -23.26 9.71 -7.86
CA ILE A 34 -23.57 8.76 -8.93
C ILE A 34 -25.08 8.76 -9.15
N TRP A 35 -25.53 9.07 -10.37
CA TRP A 35 -26.92 9.01 -10.80
C TRP A 35 -27.09 7.90 -11.84
N VAL A 36 -27.99 6.96 -11.57
CA VAL A 36 -28.35 5.89 -12.50
C VAL A 36 -29.85 5.97 -12.77
N HIS A 37 -30.24 5.99 -14.04
CA HIS A 37 -31.64 6.09 -14.46
C HIS A 37 -31.90 5.22 -15.68
N ASP A 38 -32.88 4.31 -15.57
CA ASP A 38 -33.34 3.44 -16.67
C ASP A 38 -32.18 2.66 -17.32
N SER A 39 -31.36 1.98 -16.52
CA SER A 39 -30.22 1.18 -17.00
C SER A 39 -29.99 -0.07 -16.16
N GLN A 40 -29.57 -1.16 -16.80
CA GLN A 40 -29.46 -2.48 -16.20
C GLN A 40 -28.02 -2.98 -16.09
N GLU A 41 -27.78 -3.92 -15.18
CA GLU A 41 -26.48 -4.60 -15.01
C GLU A 41 -25.32 -3.64 -14.68
N ILE A 42 -25.59 -2.64 -13.83
CA ILE A 42 -24.61 -1.61 -13.48
C ILE A 42 -23.73 -2.10 -12.33
N LEU A 43 -22.42 -2.15 -12.55
CA LEU A 43 -21.44 -2.45 -11.51
C LEU A 43 -20.88 -1.15 -10.90
N ILE A 44 -21.00 -0.99 -9.59
CA ILE A 44 -20.39 0.10 -8.83
C ILE A 44 -19.45 -0.51 -7.78
N GLN A 45 -18.15 -0.42 -8.03
CA GLN A 45 -17.13 -1.11 -7.24
C GLN A 45 -15.89 -0.25 -6.98
N ASN A 46 -15.23 -0.42 -5.84
CA ASN A 46 -13.95 0.23 -5.52
C ASN A 46 -13.99 1.76 -5.55
N ASN A 47 -15.15 2.41 -5.41
CA ASN A 47 -15.24 3.86 -5.42
C ASN A 47 -15.18 4.43 -4.00
N ILE A 48 -14.66 5.65 -3.89
CA ILE A 48 -14.85 6.50 -2.71
C ILE A 48 -15.88 7.56 -3.07
N VAL A 49 -16.99 7.62 -2.35
CA VAL A 49 -18.10 8.55 -2.63
C VAL A 49 -18.44 9.32 -1.37
N SER A 50 -18.02 10.59 -1.30
CA SER A 50 -18.06 11.33 -0.05
C SER A 50 -18.51 12.78 -0.17
N LYS A 51 -19.03 13.31 0.95
CA LYS A 51 -19.52 14.69 1.13
C LYS A 51 -20.56 15.15 0.10
N GLY A 52 -21.22 14.24 -0.61
CA GLY A 52 -22.32 14.58 -1.51
C GLY A 52 -23.65 14.73 -0.77
N LYS A 53 -24.73 15.00 -1.50
CA LYS A 53 -26.08 14.86 -0.95
C LYS A 53 -26.55 13.40 -1.03
N TYR A 54 -26.59 12.84 -2.23
CA TYR A 54 -26.72 11.41 -2.46
C TYR A 54 -25.37 10.84 -2.92
N GLY A 55 -24.94 9.74 -2.30
CA GLY A 55 -23.79 8.98 -2.81
C GLY A 55 -24.16 8.33 -4.14
N ILE A 56 -25.12 7.40 -4.10
CA ILE A 56 -25.76 6.82 -5.27
C ILE A 56 -27.25 7.18 -5.25
N TYR A 57 -27.78 7.58 -6.39
CA TYR A 57 -29.19 7.81 -6.64
C TYR A 57 -29.61 7.01 -7.88
N SER A 58 -30.46 5.99 -7.68
CA SER A 58 -30.87 5.04 -8.70
C SER A 58 -32.40 5.04 -8.87
N GLN A 59 -32.86 4.99 -10.12
CA GLN A 59 -34.27 4.86 -10.49
C GLN A 59 -34.40 3.89 -11.67
N GLU A 60 -35.35 2.96 -11.59
CA GLU A 60 -35.68 2.04 -12.70
C GLU A 60 -34.45 1.28 -13.23
N SER A 61 -33.52 0.93 -12.34
CA SER A 61 -32.20 0.40 -12.70
C SER A 61 -31.80 -0.78 -11.82
N SER A 62 -31.00 -1.70 -12.35
CA SER A 62 -30.40 -2.81 -11.57
C SER A 62 -28.92 -2.57 -11.35
N LEU A 63 -28.51 -2.60 -10.08
CA LEU A 63 -27.15 -2.25 -9.65
C LEU A 63 -26.56 -3.37 -8.78
N GLU A 64 -25.29 -3.68 -8.99
CA GLU A 64 -24.43 -4.38 -8.03
C GLU A 64 -23.48 -3.37 -7.39
N ILE A 65 -23.60 -3.16 -6.07
CA ILE A 65 -22.85 -2.16 -5.32
C ILE A 65 -22.03 -2.88 -4.25
N ASN A 66 -20.72 -2.97 -4.40
CA ASN A 66 -19.86 -3.67 -3.46
C ASN A 66 -18.46 -3.06 -3.40
N TYR A 67 -17.72 -3.25 -2.31
CA TYR A 67 -16.36 -2.70 -2.15
C TYR A 67 -16.28 -1.18 -2.40
N ASN A 68 -17.26 -0.39 -1.97
CA ASN A 68 -17.16 1.08 -2.03
C ASN A 68 -17.05 1.66 -0.63
N ASP A 69 -16.47 2.85 -0.52
CA ASP A 69 -16.57 3.67 0.68
C ASP A 69 -17.57 4.81 0.47
N PHE A 70 -18.48 4.99 1.43
CA PHE A 70 -19.43 6.09 1.45
C PHE A 70 -19.33 6.91 2.73
N TRP A 71 -18.88 8.16 2.60
CA TRP A 71 -18.62 9.00 3.77
C TRP A 71 -19.34 10.34 3.73
N LYS A 72 -20.09 10.65 4.78
CA LYS A 72 -20.77 11.96 4.97
C LYS A 72 -21.63 12.41 3.79
N ASN A 73 -22.29 11.49 3.08
CA ASN A 73 -23.35 11.88 2.16
C ASN A 73 -24.60 12.28 2.95
N THR A 74 -25.08 13.51 2.76
CA THR A 74 -25.99 14.15 3.73
C THR A 74 -27.44 13.66 3.70
N LYS A 75 -27.90 13.12 2.57
CA LYS A 75 -29.27 12.64 2.42
C LYS A 75 -29.36 11.11 2.42
N ALA A 76 -28.49 10.45 1.67
CA ALA A 76 -28.30 8.99 1.73
C ALA A 76 -26.99 8.60 1.05
N ASN A 77 -26.33 7.54 1.54
CA ASN A 77 -25.21 6.93 0.83
C ASN A 77 -25.69 6.21 -0.43
N ILE A 78 -26.83 5.50 -0.35
CA ILE A 78 -27.45 4.79 -1.46
C ILE A 78 -28.96 5.04 -1.39
N PHE A 79 -29.56 5.49 -2.49
CA PHE A 79 -31.00 5.70 -2.63
C PHE A 79 -31.50 5.10 -3.94
N GLY A 80 -32.50 4.22 -3.89
CA GLY A 80 -33.11 3.61 -5.07
C GLY A 80 -33.88 2.33 -4.74
N THR A 81 -34.62 1.81 -5.72
CA THR A 81 -35.31 0.51 -5.67
C THR A 81 -34.45 -0.56 -6.36
N ASP A 82 -34.57 -1.83 -5.94
CA ASP A 82 -33.88 -2.99 -6.55
C ASP A 82 -32.34 -2.88 -6.65
N VAL A 83 -31.71 -2.32 -5.62
CA VAL A 83 -30.25 -2.23 -5.50
C VAL A 83 -29.67 -3.48 -4.81
N GLY A 84 -28.78 -4.20 -5.51
CA GLY A 84 -27.99 -5.29 -4.92
C GLY A 84 -26.81 -4.72 -4.13
N ILE A 85 -26.97 -4.59 -2.81
CA ILE A 85 -25.92 -4.08 -1.92
C ILE A 85 -25.11 -5.25 -1.36
N GLY A 86 -23.85 -5.34 -1.77
CA GLY A 86 -22.88 -6.29 -1.23
C GLY A 86 -22.40 -5.94 0.18
N MET A 87 -21.83 -6.92 0.87
CA MET A 87 -21.42 -6.82 2.28
C MET A 87 -20.11 -6.06 2.52
N TYR A 88 -19.32 -5.81 1.48
CA TYR A 88 -17.99 -5.21 1.60
C TYR A 88 -18.00 -3.70 1.31
N ASN A 89 -19.14 -3.03 1.40
CA ASN A 89 -19.14 -1.57 1.41
C ASN A 89 -18.78 -1.06 2.81
N ILE A 90 -17.93 -0.04 2.87
CA ILE A 90 -17.56 0.64 4.11
C ILE A 90 -18.14 2.07 4.15
N PHE A 91 -18.16 2.62 5.36
CA PHE A 91 -18.81 3.90 5.66
C PHE A 91 -17.93 4.72 6.63
N GLN A 92 -16.67 4.92 6.25
CA GLN A 92 -15.65 5.48 7.13
C GLN A 92 -15.00 6.72 6.52
N ASP A 93 -14.22 7.47 7.29
CA ASP A 93 -13.50 8.61 6.71
C ASP A 93 -12.43 8.09 5.72
N PRO A 94 -12.38 8.56 4.45
CA PRO A 94 -11.33 8.18 3.53
C PRO A 94 -9.94 8.65 3.95
N ILE A 95 -9.82 9.57 4.92
CA ILE A 95 -8.56 10.13 5.39
C ILE A 95 -7.68 10.61 4.22
N PHE A 96 -8.24 11.44 3.35
CA PHE A 96 -7.46 12.08 2.29
C PHE A 96 -6.35 12.97 2.89
N LEU A 97 -5.20 13.06 2.22
CA LEU A 97 -4.08 13.89 2.66
C LEU A 97 -4.50 15.36 2.82
N ASN A 98 -5.22 15.93 1.85
CA ASN A 98 -5.82 17.26 1.98
C ASN A 98 -6.93 17.50 0.95
N ALA A 99 -8.13 16.98 1.20
CA ALA A 99 -9.25 17.11 0.27
C ALA A 99 -9.72 18.56 0.03
N GLU A 100 -9.57 19.46 1.02
CA GLU A 100 -9.94 20.88 0.86
C GLU A 100 -8.97 21.62 -0.08
N ALA A 101 -7.75 21.12 -0.24
CA ALA A 101 -6.80 21.56 -1.26
C ALA A 101 -6.79 20.64 -2.50
N GLU A 102 -7.87 19.87 -2.73
CA GLU A 102 -8.05 18.99 -3.89
C GLU A 102 -7.02 17.85 -3.99
N ASN A 103 -6.33 17.54 -2.88
CA ASN A 103 -5.45 16.41 -2.76
C ASN A 103 -6.21 15.19 -2.20
N PHE A 104 -6.74 14.40 -3.12
CA PHE A 104 -7.51 13.19 -2.84
C PHE A 104 -6.67 11.91 -2.75
N LYS A 105 -5.34 12.02 -2.66
CA LYS A 105 -4.50 10.88 -2.31
C LYS A 105 -4.84 10.46 -0.88
N LEU A 106 -4.85 9.16 -0.63
CA LEU A 106 -5.14 8.63 0.69
C LEU A 106 -3.92 8.84 1.61
N ASN A 107 -4.20 9.15 2.87
CA ASN A 107 -3.27 8.81 3.94
C ASN A 107 -3.22 7.29 4.03
N ILE A 108 -2.06 6.72 4.36
CA ILE A 108 -1.96 5.26 4.46
C ILE A 108 -2.91 4.66 5.49
N ASN A 109 -3.12 5.32 6.62
CA ASN A 109 -4.00 4.79 7.67
C ASN A 109 -5.49 4.86 7.29
N SER A 110 -5.79 5.21 6.04
CA SER A 110 -7.14 5.20 5.51
C SER A 110 -7.70 3.77 5.48
N PRO A 111 -8.97 3.57 5.87
CA PRO A 111 -9.66 2.30 5.70
C PRO A 111 -9.88 1.92 4.23
N CYS A 112 -9.58 2.82 3.29
CA CYS A 112 -9.66 2.59 1.86
C CYS A 112 -8.41 1.91 1.28
N VAL A 113 -7.30 1.85 2.03
CA VAL A 113 -6.05 1.21 1.58
C VAL A 113 -6.19 -0.30 1.62
N ASP A 114 -5.73 -0.99 0.57
CA ASP A 114 -5.73 -2.44 0.39
C ASP A 114 -7.11 -3.12 0.52
N PHE A 115 -8.21 -2.36 0.49
CA PHE A 115 -9.55 -2.85 0.79
C PHE A 115 -10.36 -3.26 -0.45
N GLY A 116 -9.97 -2.79 -1.63
CA GLY A 116 -10.66 -2.99 -2.89
C GLY A 116 -10.51 -4.39 -3.48
N LYS A 117 -11.40 -4.71 -4.43
CA LYS A 117 -11.43 -5.98 -5.16
C LYS A 117 -10.63 -5.88 -6.46
N LEU A 118 -9.67 -6.78 -6.69
CA LEU A 118 -8.84 -6.76 -7.91
C LEU A 118 -9.65 -7.00 -9.20
N GLN A 119 -10.65 -7.88 -9.18
CA GLN A 119 -11.50 -8.15 -10.34
C GLN A 119 -12.19 -6.87 -10.81
N ASP A 120 -12.18 -6.62 -12.13
CA ASP A 120 -12.75 -5.42 -12.79
C ASP A 120 -12.04 -4.08 -12.48
N SER A 121 -10.99 -4.08 -11.67
CA SER A 121 -10.18 -2.88 -11.44
C SER A 121 -9.35 -2.52 -12.68
N PRO A 122 -9.18 -1.22 -13.00
CA PRO A 122 -8.21 -0.79 -14.01
C PRO A 122 -6.79 -1.17 -13.60
N GLY A 123 -5.95 -1.58 -14.57
CA GLY A 123 -4.59 -2.04 -14.30
C GLY A 123 -3.64 -0.99 -13.70
N THR A 124 -3.97 0.31 -13.82
CA THR A 124 -3.22 1.41 -13.23
C THR A 124 -4.12 2.48 -12.63
N ASP A 125 -3.62 3.17 -11.61
CA ASP A 125 -4.25 4.31 -10.96
C ASP A 125 -4.26 5.59 -11.80
N PHE A 126 -4.81 6.66 -11.23
CA PHE A 126 -4.92 7.96 -11.92
C PHE A 126 -3.55 8.57 -12.29
N GLU A 127 -2.45 8.19 -11.62
CA GLU A 127 -1.08 8.62 -11.92
C GLU A 127 -0.29 7.59 -12.74
N GLY A 128 -0.91 6.47 -13.11
CA GLY A 128 -0.26 5.39 -13.85
C GLY A 128 0.48 4.36 -12.99
N LYS A 129 0.34 4.39 -11.65
CA LYS A 129 0.88 3.35 -10.76
C LYS A 129 0.09 2.06 -10.95
N LYS A 130 0.75 0.90 -10.96
CA LYS A 130 0.07 -0.39 -11.11
C LYS A 130 -0.88 -0.67 -9.96
N ARG A 131 -1.98 -1.37 -10.27
CA ARG A 131 -2.88 -1.97 -9.27
C ARG A 131 -2.64 -3.48 -9.17
N PRO A 132 -2.55 -4.06 -7.95
CA PRO A 132 -2.41 -3.37 -6.66
C PRO A 132 -1.02 -2.72 -6.49
N HIS A 133 -0.92 -1.67 -5.68
CA HIS A 133 0.36 -1.11 -5.20
C HIS A 133 0.54 -1.32 -3.68
N GLY A 134 0.06 -2.46 -3.19
CA GLY A 134 0.02 -2.88 -1.80
C GLY A 134 -0.37 -4.36 -1.67
N LYS A 135 -0.98 -4.75 -0.56
CA LYS A 135 -1.54 -6.11 -0.38
C LYS A 135 -2.83 -6.29 -1.20
N GLY A 136 -3.50 -5.20 -1.57
CA GLY A 136 -4.76 -5.17 -2.28
C GLY A 136 -4.88 -3.92 -3.16
N VAL A 137 -6.04 -3.76 -3.81
CA VAL A 137 -6.36 -2.55 -4.56
C VAL A 137 -6.86 -1.50 -3.58
N ASP A 138 -6.43 -0.25 -3.72
CA ASP A 138 -7.02 0.83 -2.94
C ASP A 138 -8.38 1.24 -3.50
N LEU A 139 -9.31 1.63 -2.62
CA LEU A 139 -10.53 2.27 -3.08
C LEU A 139 -10.22 3.65 -3.68
N GLY A 140 -11.00 4.04 -4.68
CA GLY A 140 -10.90 5.34 -5.31
C GLY A 140 -9.85 5.41 -6.41
N ALA A 141 -9.45 6.63 -6.74
CA ALA A 141 -8.69 6.93 -7.96
C ALA A 141 -7.19 6.67 -7.87
N TYR A 142 -6.61 6.70 -6.67
CA TYR A 142 -5.17 6.62 -6.42
C TYR A 142 -4.81 5.33 -5.68
N GLU A 143 -3.61 4.82 -5.94
CA GLU A 143 -2.96 3.84 -5.07
C GLU A 143 -1.92 4.55 -4.18
N VAL A 144 -1.90 4.17 -2.91
CA VAL A 144 -0.84 4.50 -1.97
C VAL A 144 0.36 3.62 -2.29
N ALA A 145 1.53 4.23 -2.40
CA ALA A 145 2.75 3.47 -2.59
C ALA A 145 3.17 2.79 -1.29
N THR A 146 3.29 1.47 -1.34
CA THR A 146 3.91 0.66 -0.29
C THR A 146 5.34 0.29 -0.69
N VAL A 147 6.20 0.12 0.31
CA VAL A 147 7.58 -0.33 0.11
C VAL A 147 7.60 -1.85 0.26
N GLN A 148 7.82 -2.60 -0.82
CA GLN A 148 7.97 -4.06 -0.72
C GLN A 148 9.40 -4.41 -0.32
N ILE A 149 9.57 -5.07 0.82
CA ILE A 149 10.87 -5.41 1.41
C ILE A 149 10.95 -6.93 1.56
N THR A 150 12.02 -7.53 1.03
CA THR A 150 12.41 -8.88 1.39
C THR A 150 13.35 -8.82 2.59
N LEU A 151 12.89 -9.33 3.74
CA LEU A 151 13.63 -9.30 5.00
C LEU A 151 14.32 -10.65 5.24
N VAL A 152 15.64 -10.64 5.29
CA VAL A 152 16.48 -11.80 5.57
C VAL A 152 17.02 -11.70 6.98
N ALA A 153 16.55 -12.59 7.85
CA ALA A 153 16.98 -12.65 9.24
C ALA A 153 16.89 -14.10 9.75
N ASN A 154 17.69 -14.45 10.75
CA ASN A 154 17.41 -15.64 11.55
C ASN A 154 16.28 -15.33 12.55
N THR A 155 15.70 -16.36 13.17
CA THR A 155 14.55 -16.18 14.09
C THR A 155 14.88 -15.32 15.31
N ILE A 156 16.12 -15.37 15.80
CA ILE A 156 16.55 -14.62 16.99
C ILE A 156 16.64 -13.13 16.69
N ASP A 157 17.31 -12.76 15.60
CA ASP A 157 17.47 -11.35 15.22
C ASP A 157 16.14 -10.75 14.75
N TYR A 158 15.27 -11.55 14.12
CA TYR A 158 13.90 -11.15 13.82
C TYR A 158 13.12 -10.81 15.10
N ASP A 159 13.13 -11.70 16.09
CA ASP A 159 12.42 -11.49 17.37
C ASP A 159 12.96 -10.28 18.14
N LEU A 160 14.27 -9.99 18.05
CA LEU A 160 14.89 -8.84 18.69
C LEU A 160 14.58 -7.50 17.98
N ALA A 161 14.23 -7.55 16.70
CA ALA A 161 13.93 -6.39 15.86
C ALA A 161 12.42 -6.09 15.75
N ASP A 162 11.60 -6.62 16.67
CA ASP A 162 10.14 -6.43 16.73
C ASP A 162 9.72 -4.97 16.53
N GLU A 163 10.29 -4.03 17.29
CA GLU A 163 9.97 -2.60 17.22
C GLU A 163 10.34 -1.99 15.86
N PHE A 164 11.42 -2.46 15.23
CA PHE A 164 11.81 -1.99 13.90
C PHE A 164 10.90 -2.53 12.80
N ILE A 165 10.51 -3.80 12.89
CA ILE A 165 9.57 -4.44 11.97
C ILE A 165 8.18 -3.79 12.11
N GLU A 166 7.73 -3.54 13.34
CA GLU A 166 6.51 -2.76 13.60
C GLU A 166 6.60 -1.35 13.01
N PHE A 167 7.75 -0.67 13.17
CA PHE A 167 7.96 0.63 12.56
C PHE A 167 7.84 0.58 11.03
N LEU A 168 8.43 -0.43 10.37
CA LEU A 168 8.34 -0.60 8.92
C LEU A 168 6.89 -0.87 8.47
N ASP A 169 6.15 -1.75 9.17
CA ASP A 169 4.74 -2.05 8.88
C ASP A 169 3.86 -0.81 9.08
N MET A 170 4.08 -0.05 10.17
CA MET A 170 3.42 1.24 10.44
C MET A 170 3.75 2.33 9.40
N ASN A 171 4.85 2.16 8.66
CA ASN A 171 5.26 3.04 7.56
C ASN A 171 5.00 2.40 6.19
N ASN A 172 4.11 1.41 6.10
CA ASN A 172 3.58 0.88 4.85
C ASN A 172 4.61 0.06 4.07
N ALA A 173 5.55 -0.54 4.78
CA ALA A 173 6.34 -1.60 4.21
C ALA A 173 5.54 -2.90 4.19
N ILE A 174 5.55 -3.59 3.05
CA ILE A 174 5.12 -4.98 2.97
C ILE A 174 6.37 -5.83 3.13
N ILE A 175 6.46 -6.51 4.27
CA ILE A 175 7.63 -7.30 4.62
C ILE A 175 7.37 -8.76 4.28
N THR A 176 8.22 -9.31 3.41
CA THR A 176 8.30 -10.75 3.15
C THR A 176 9.53 -11.29 3.85
N THR A 177 9.33 -11.90 5.01
CA THR A 177 10.42 -12.49 5.80
C THR A 177 10.82 -13.84 5.24
N ILE A 178 12.11 -14.05 5.01
CA ILE A 178 12.67 -15.29 4.48
C ILE A 178 13.88 -15.76 5.30
N SER A 179 14.16 -17.06 5.24
CA SER A 179 15.39 -17.61 5.81
C SER A 179 16.57 -17.42 4.86
N ALA A 180 17.80 -17.61 5.35
CA ALA A 180 18.98 -17.61 4.49
C ALA A 180 18.94 -18.73 3.42
N ALA A 181 18.22 -19.82 3.68
CA ALA A 181 18.10 -20.94 2.75
C ALA A 181 17.23 -20.59 1.53
N ASP A 182 16.24 -19.72 1.71
CA ASP A 182 15.34 -19.27 0.65
C ASP A 182 15.93 -18.08 -0.13
N PHE A 183 16.95 -17.41 0.43
CA PHE A 183 17.57 -16.22 -0.15
C PHE A 183 17.98 -16.34 -1.63
N PRO A 184 18.52 -17.47 -2.12
CA PRO A 184 18.86 -17.60 -3.54
C PRO A 184 17.67 -17.38 -4.50
N GLU A 185 16.43 -17.65 -4.07
CA GLU A 185 15.22 -17.41 -4.88
C GLU A 185 14.80 -15.93 -4.89
N HIS A 186 15.32 -15.14 -3.95
CA HIS A 186 14.96 -13.76 -3.68
C HIS A 186 16.13 -12.78 -3.92
N GLN A 187 17.28 -13.29 -4.36
CA GLN A 187 18.50 -12.52 -4.55
C GLN A 187 18.35 -11.39 -5.58
N GLU A 188 17.34 -11.48 -6.46
CA GLU A 188 16.98 -10.46 -7.44
C GLU A 188 15.83 -9.54 -7.00
N ASP A 189 15.37 -9.60 -5.74
CA ASP A 189 14.32 -8.69 -5.26
C ASP A 189 14.79 -7.22 -5.26
N LYS A 190 13.86 -6.27 -5.43
CA LYS A 190 14.20 -4.84 -5.63
C LYS A 190 14.79 -4.21 -4.37
N ILE A 191 14.24 -4.53 -3.21
CA ILE A 191 14.65 -3.99 -1.91
C ILE A 191 14.83 -5.17 -0.96
N ILE A 192 16.07 -5.39 -0.54
CA ILE A 192 16.45 -6.46 0.39
C ILE A 192 16.96 -5.81 1.67
N LEU A 193 16.42 -6.25 2.80
CA LEU A 193 16.85 -5.86 4.13
C LEU A 193 17.46 -7.09 4.82
N VAL A 194 18.71 -7.01 5.25
CA VAL A 194 19.41 -8.09 5.96
C VAL A 194 19.66 -7.66 7.40
N LEU A 195 19.24 -8.48 8.36
CA LEU A 195 19.53 -8.29 9.78
C LEU A 195 20.57 -9.31 10.23
N GLY A 196 21.72 -8.82 10.69
CA GLY A 196 22.79 -9.64 11.22
C GLY A 196 24.16 -9.24 10.69
N GLY A 197 25.20 -9.58 11.46
CA GLY A 197 26.59 -9.37 11.08
C GLY A 197 27.19 -10.50 10.23
N PRO A 198 28.45 -10.35 9.79
CA PRO A 198 29.15 -11.35 8.97
C PRO A 198 29.36 -12.69 9.69
N ASP A 199 29.25 -12.73 11.01
CA ASP A 199 29.39 -13.95 11.82
C ASP A 199 28.02 -14.47 12.34
N ALA A 200 26.91 -13.92 11.83
CA ALA A 200 25.57 -14.36 12.19
C ALA A 200 25.32 -15.81 11.75
N TYR A 201 24.58 -16.55 12.60
CA TYR A 201 24.26 -17.95 12.40
C TYR A 201 23.22 -18.18 11.29
N ASP A 202 22.89 -19.45 11.05
CA ASP A 202 21.84 -19.89 10.13
C ASP A 202 22.00 -19.38 8.69
N GLY A 203 23.24 -19.19 8.27
CA GLY A 203 23.61 -18.79 6.90
C GLY A 203 23.56 -17.29 6.64
N ILE A 204 23.05 -16.48 7.57
CA ILE A 204 22.99 -15.01 7.43
C ILE A 204 24.38 -14.41 7.25
N GLY A 205 25.37 -14.88 8.01
CA GLY A 205 26.74 -14.40 7.90
C GLY A 205 27.35 -14.57 6.50
N TYR A 206 27.01 -15.64 5.78
CA TYR A 206 27.48 -15.84 4.41
C TYR A 206 26.86 -14.84 3.43
N ILE A 207 25.57 -14.52 3.61
CA ILE A 207 24.89 -13.50 2.80
C ILE A 207 25.55 -12.13 3.04
N VAL A 208 25.78 -11.77 4.30
CA VAL A 208 26.43 -10.50 4.66
C VAL A 208 27.85 -10.43 4.10
N GLN A 209 28.60 -11.53 4.13
CA GLN A 209 29.95 -11.61 3.56
C GLN A 209 29.98 -11.52 2.02
N ASP A 210 28.89 -11.85 1.33
CA ASP A 210 28.75 -11.67 -0.13
C ASP A 210 28.39 -10.22 -0.48
N ILE A 211 27.68 -9.51 0.40
CA ILE A 211 27.23 -8.12 0.21
C ILE A 211 28.32 -7.09 0.56
N LEU A 212 29.04 -7.30 1.66
CA LEU A 212 30.00 -6.34 2.22
C LEU A 212 31.42 -6.62 1.74
N ASP A 213 32.24 -5.56 1.66
CA ASP A 213 33.65 -5.71 1.36
C ASP A 213 34.48 -6.11 2.60
N GLY A 214 35.72 -6.53 2.38
CA GLY A 214 36.60 -7.00 3.46
C GLY A 214 36.85 -5.98 4.56
N ASN A 215 36.92 -4.67 4.25
CA ASN A 215 37.15 -3.64 5.25
C ASN A 215 35.90 -3.42 6.11
N GLU A 216 34.71 -3.45 5.49
CA GLU A 216 33.43 -3.35 6.19
C GLU A 216 33.23 -4.54 7.13
N ILE A 217 33.52 -5.75 6.65
CA ILE A 217 33.47 -7.00 7.44
C ILE A 217 34.43 -6.93 8.63
N GLU A 218 35.68 -6.55 8.42
CA GLU A 218 36.66 -6.41 9.52
C GLU A 218 36.27 -5.30 10.50
N TRP A 219 35.64 -4.22 10.01
CA TRP A 219 35.20 -3.12 10.87
C TRP A 219 34.03 -3.55 11.75
N ILE A 220 32.99 -4.19 11.20
CA ILE A 220 31.80 -4.56 11.96
C ILE A 220 32.08 -5.67 12.99
N ARG A 221 33.11 -6.48 12.78
CA ARG A 221 33.58 -7.49 13.75
C ARG A 221 34.24 -6.91 15.01
N LYS A 222 34.63 -5.64 15.01
CA LYS A 222 35.24 -5.02 16.20
C LYS A 222 34.18 -4.78 17.26
N GLU A 223 34.50 -5.19 18.49
CA GLU A 223 33.61 -5.05 19.64
C GLU A 223 33.07 -3.62 19.79
N GLY A 224 31.75 -3.50 19.98
CA GLY A 224 31.06 -2.23 20.15
C GLY A 224 30.62 -1.57 18.84
N ASN A 225 31.03 -2.09 17.68
CA ASN A 225 30.62 -1.53 16.39
C ASN A 225 29.24 -2.04 15.98
N PHE A 226 28.45 -1.14 15.38
CA PHE A 226 27.21 -1.42 14.68
C PHE A 226 26.91 -0.28 13.72
N THR A 227 26.22 -0.59 12.61
CA THR A 227 25.86 0.41 11.61
C THR A 227 24.84 -0.12 10.61
N MET A 228 24.43 0.77 9.71
CA MET A 228 23.69 0.44 8.50
C MET A 228 24.63 0.56 7.29
N PHE A 229 24.70 -0.50 6.48
CA PHE A 229 25.34 -0.46 5.17
C PHE A 229 24.29 -0.38 4.08
N ILE A 230 24.52 0.46 3.07
CA ILE A 230 23.68 0.57 1.88
C ILE A 230 24.48 0.11 0.68
N LYS A 231 23.98 -0.89 -0.04
CA LYS A 231 24.53 -1.35 -1.31
C LYS A 231 23.48 -1.21 -2.39
N THR A 232 23.94 -1.10 -3.64
CA THR A 232 23.06 -1.01 -4.80
C THR A 232 23.61 -1.90 -5.91
N ASN A 233 22.71 -2.42 -6.73
CA ASN A 233 23.03 -3.22 -7.91
C ASN A 233 23.96 -4.41 -7.65
N THR A 234 23.86 -5.05 -6.48
CA THR A 234 24.76 -6.14 -6.09
C THR A 234 24.60 -7.36 -6.99
N TRP A 235 23.36 -7.75 -7.29
CA TRP A 235 23.08 -8.88 -8.18
C TRP A 235 22.27 -8.52 -9.42
N ARG A 236 21.52 -7.40 -9.41
CA ARG A 236 20.83 -6.86 -10.60
C ARG A 236 20.72 -5.34 -10.59
N ASP A 237 20.51 -4.75 -11.76
CA ASP A 237 20.22 -3.33 -11.89
C ASP A 237 18.91 -2.93 -11.18
N GLY A 238 18.92 -1.77 -10.52
CA GLY A 238 17.76 -1.21 -9.81
C GLY A 238 17.50 -1.83 -8.44
N GLN A 239 18.49 -2.53 -7.87
CA GLN A 239 18.40 -3.16 -6.55
C GLN A 239 18.98 -2.27 -5.44
N LEU A 240 18.27 -2.20 -4.31
CA LEU A 240 18.73 -1.63 -3.03
C LEU A 240 18.89 -2.75 -2.01
N ILE A 241 20.02 -2.77 -1.32
CA ILE A 241 20.26 -3.67 -0.20
C ILE A 241 20.66 -2.85 1.01
N ILE A 242 19.98 -3.07 2.11
CA ILE A 242 20.30 -2.49 3.41
C ILE A 242 20.71 -3.61 4.34
N VAL A 243 21.90 -3.52 4.91
CA VAL A 243 22.40 -4.45 5.94
C VAL A 243 22.47 -3.70 7.26
N LEU A 244 21.67 -4.12 8.24
CA LEU A 244 21.74 -3.64 9.62
C LEU A 244 22.47 -4.68 10.44
N ALA A 245 23.66 -4.31 10.90
CA ALA A 245 24.57 -5.24 11.55
C ALA A 245 25.21 -4.61 12.78
N GLY A 246 25.47 -5.45 13.78
CA GLY A 246 26.34 -5.18 14.92
C GLY A 246 27.39 -6.26 15.07
N SER A 247 28.42 -5.97 15.88
CA SER A 247 29.42 -6.96 16.32
C SER A 247 28.80 -8.08 17.16
N ASP A 248 27.60 -7.85 17.71
CA ASP A 248 26.74 -8.86 18.30
C ASP A 248 25.25 -8.57 18.00
N ARG A 249 24.35 -9.38 18.56
CA ARG A 249 22.90 -9.29 18.34
C ARG A 249 22.25 -8.06 18.99
N ASP A 250 22.74 -7.64 20.16
CA ASP A 250 22.19 -6.48 20.87
C ASP A 250 22.56 -5.20 20.10
N LEU A 251 23.77 -5.18 19.54
CA LEU A 251 24.26 -4.14 18.67
C LEU A 251 23.61 -4.19 17.28
N THR A 252 23.21 -5.37 16.78
CA THR A 252 22.37 -5.48 15.57
C THR A 252 21.00 -4.85 15.81
N LYS A 253 20.37 -5.12 16.96
CA LYS A 253 19.15 -4.42 17.38
C LYS A 253 19.36 -2.91 17.48
N ALA A 254 20.48 -2.47 18.05
CA ALA A 254 20.82 -1.05 18.13
C ALA A 254 20.94 -0.42 16.72
N ALA A 255 21.55 -1.12 15.76
CA ALA A 255 21.60 -0.67 14.37
C ALA A 255 20.20 -0.46 13.79
N CYS A 256 19.28 -1.40 14.00
CA CYS A 256 17.89 -1.26 13.58
C CYS A 256 17.24 -0.01 14.16
N MET A 257 17.37 0.21 15.47
CA MET A 257 16.71 1.31 16.14
C MET A 257 17.30 2.69 15.81
N GLU A 258 18.63 2.79 15.72
CA GLU A 258 19.29 4.06 15.39
C GLU A 258 19.08 4.48 13.93
N ASN A 259 18.89 3.51 13.03
CA ASN A 259 18.80 3.77 11.59
C ASN A 259 17.38 3.63 11.02
N LYS A 260 16.35 3.35 11.82
CA LYS A 260 15.00 3.03 11.31
C LYS A 260 14.43 4.05 10.32
N GLU A 261 14.51 5.34 10.66
CA GLU A 261 14.00 6.45 9.83
C GLU A 261 14.79 6.58 8.53
N GLU A 262 16.11 6.50 8.61
CA GLU A 262 16.99 6.60 7.45
C GLU A 262 16.81 5.40 6.53
N ALA A 263 16.82 4.18 7.08
CA ALA A 263 16.60 2.94 6.33
C ALA A 263 15.29 2.99 5.56
N PHE A 264 14.19 3.38 6.21
CA PHE A 264 12.90 3.49 5.54
C PHE A 264 12.85 4.61 4.50
N THR A 265 13.48 5.76 4.77
CA THR A 265 13.60 6.85 3.79
C THR A 265 14.30 6.39 2.52
N GLN A 266 15.43 5.69 2.65
CA GLN A 266 16.17 5.12 1.51
C GLN A 266 15.32 4.14 0.71
N MET A 267 14.57 3.25 1.38
CA MET A 267 13.70 2.29 0.70
C MET A 267 12.54 2.97 -0.03
N LYS A 268 11.98 4.03 0.54
CA LYS A 268 10.88 4.80 -0.04
C LYS A 268 11.32 5.62 -1.26
N GLU A 269 12.49 6.24 -1.19
CA GLU A 269 13.05 7.01 -2.31
C GLU A 269 13.50 6.12 -3.48
N TRP A 270 13.68 4.82 -3.24
CA TRP A 270 14.04 3.82 -4.25
C TRP A 270 12.87 3.38 -5.16
N LEU A 271 11.63 3.76 -4.82
CA LEU A 271 10.42 3.41 -5.57
C LEU A 271 10.30 4.23 -6.86
#